data_AF-A0A7S3ANA6-F1
#
_entry.id   AF-A0A7S3ANA6-F1
#
_cell.length_a   1.000
_cell.length_b   1.000
_cell.length_c   1.000
_cell.angle_alpha   90.00
_cell.angle_beta   90.00
_cell.angle_gamma   90.00
#
_symmetry.space_group_name_H-M   'P 1'
#
loop_
_entity.id
_entity.type
_entity.pdbx_description
1 polymer ?
#
loop_
_entity_poly.entity_id
_entity_poly.type
_entity_poly.pdbx_seq_one_letter_code
_entity_poly.pdbx_strand_id
1 'polypeptide(L)'
;PSDTWMIWSRRTTQHVNESAGRWRAKDEEAAAALASRHAEARRRCNTGRSQTLNTGGWCALPFARWVAPGCAYLALHSPLRCLRKMAADGLFGKERTVTLPRGGAFRMPGAHVEADELVVEGLLKLTNRQAPATPLSINDFGAGVGQYGYVLHDRRPGSRWAGYDGAGDIEEYTRGYVSYFDLTLPLALPRADWVVSLEVAEHVPIAHEQMLVRNLHAHNCRGIVLSWACYGGHQHVNRRSNEYVVALFESLGYRYDRQASHAMRRPAYRARLEANRSNRVYGWFARSLMVFHRRTRPPGCVLD
;
A
#
# COMPACT_ATOMS: atom_id res chain seq x y z
N PRO A 1 -28.83 -10.69 1.62
CA PRO A 1 -28.05 -9.52 1.13
C PRO A 1 -28.98 -8.57 0.37
N SER A 2 -29.27 -7.39 0.91
CA SER A 2 -30.32 -6.50 0.38
C SER A 2 -29.95 -5.93 -1.00
N ASP A 3 -30.96 -5.78 -1.87
CA ASP A 3 -30.85 -5.30 -3.26
C ASP A 3 -30.13 -3.95 -3.40
N THR A 4 -30.12 -3.14 -2.34
CA THR A 4 -29.41 -1.87 -2.25
C THR A 4 -27.88 -2.03 -2.41
N TRP A 5 -27.29 -3.10 -1.86
CA TRP A 5 -25.85 -3.38 -2.02
C TRP A 5 -25.49 -3.75 -3.46
N MET A 6 -26.37 -4.50 -4.14
CA MET A 6 -26.15 -4.92 -5.53
C MET A 6 -26.29 -3.76 -6.53
N ILE A 7 -27.16 -2.78 -6.26
CA ILE A 7 -27.33 -1.61 -7.13
C ILE A 7 -26.17 -0.62 -6.94
N TRP A 8 -25.70 -0.42 -5.70
CA TRP A 8 -24.56 0.45 -5.41
C TRP A 8 -23.27 -0.12 -6.04
N SER A 9 -23.05 -1.43 -5.93
CA SER A 9 -21.87 -2.08 -6.50
C SER A 9 -21.82 -1.99 -8.03
N ARG A 10 -22.96 -2.08 -8.74
CA ARG A 10 -23.00 -1.98 -10.21
C ARG A 10 -22.58 -0.61 -10.73
N ARG A 11 -23.13 0.48 -10.18
CA ARG A 11 -22.76 1.84 -10.60
C ARG A 11 -21.30 2.16 -10.28
N THR A 12 -20.83 1.78 -9.09
CA THR A 12 -19.42 1.93 -8.71
C THR A 12 -18.49 1.14 -9.64
N THR A 13 -18.84 -0.12 -9.94
CA THR A 13 -18.07 -0.97 -10.86
C THR A 13 -17.99 -0.36 -12.25
N GLN A 14 -19.11 0.13 -12.77
CA GLN A 14 -19.16 0.77 -14.08
C GLN A 14 -18.25 2.01 -14.13
N HIS A 15 -18.37 2.93 -13.17
CA HIS A 15 -17.52 4.12 -13.12
C HIS A 15 -16.03 3.77 -13.02
N VAL A 16 -15.67 2.79 -12.20
CA VAL A 16 -14.29 2.32 -12.07
C VAL A 16 -13.78 1.74 -13.39
N ASN A 17 -14.56 0.88 -14.05
CA ASN A 17 -14.21 0.30 -15.35
C ASN A 17 -14.07 1.35 -16.45
N GLU A 18 -14.99 2.31 -16.53
CA GLU A 18 -14.93 3.40 -17.51
C GLU A 18 -13.70 4.30 -17.28
N SER A 19 -13.44 4.66 -16.02
CA SER A 19 -12.27 5.48 -15.64
C SER A 19 -10.94 4.73 -15.84
N ALA A 20 -10.91 3.42 -15.58
CA ALA A 20 -9.76 2.57 -15.86
C ALA A 20 -9.58 2.30 -17.36
N GLY A 21 -10.68 2.26 -18.14
CA GLY A 21 -10.65 2.09 -19.59
C GLY A 21 -10.04 3.29 -20.31
N ARG A 22 -10.13 4.48 -19.72
CA ARG A 22 -9.42 5.69 -20.18
C ARG A 22 -7.96 5.75 -19.75
N TRP A 23 -7.46 4.78 -18.98
CA TRP A 23 -6.05 4.75 -18.60
C TRP A 23 -5.14 4.77 -19.82
N ARG A 24 -4.16 5.66 -19.79
CA ARG A 24 -3.07 5.74 -20.77
C ARG A 24 -1.78 5.94 -19.99
N ALA A 25 -0.77 5.14 -20.28
CA ALA A 25 0.55 5.35 -19.71
C ALA A 25 1.09 6.70 -20.22
N LYS A 26 1.71 7.48 -19.33
CA LYS A 26 2.30 8.80 -19.65
C LYS A 26 1.26 9.83 -20.13
N ASP A 27 0.04 9.75 -19.64
CA ASP A 27 -0.95 10.82 -19.81
C ASP A 27 -0.44 12.12 -19.19
N GLU A 28 -0.30 13.17 -20.01
CA GLU A 28 0.32 14.44 -19.61
C GLU A 28 -0.54 15.23 -18.62
N GLU A 29 -1.86 15.17 -18.73
CA GLU A 29 -2.78 15.86 -17.81
C GLU A 29 -2.72 15.23 -16.42
N ALA A 30 -2.78 13.89 -16.36
CA ALA A 30 -2.60 13.15 -15.12
C ALA A 30 -1.22 13.40 -14.49
N ALA A 31 -0.16 13.47 -15.31
CA ALA A 31 1.19 13.76 -14.85
C ALA A 31 1.31 15.19 -14.30
N ALA A 32 0.71 16.18 -14.97
CA ALA A 32 0.69 17.57 -14.50
C ALA A 32 -0.09 17.73 -13.18
N ALA A 33 -1.25 17.08 -13.06
CA ALA A 33 -2.03 17.07 -11.83
C ALA A 33 -1.24 16.43 -10.67
N LEU A 34 -0.54 15.33 -10.94
CA LEU A 34 0.30 14.68 -9.94
C LEU A 34 1.50 15.53 -9.53
N ALA A 35 2.16 16.19 -10.49
CA ALA A 35 3.28 17.11 -10.21
C ALA A 35 2.85 18.30 -9.34
N SER A 36 1.68 18.88 -9.62
CA SER A 36 1.09 19.93 -8.79
C SER A 36 0.83 19.45 -7.36
N ARG A 37 0.25 18.26 -7.23
CA ARG A 37 -0.03 17.61 -5.94
C ARG A 37 1.26 17.31 -5.17
N HIS A 38 2.30 16.85 -5.86
CA HIS A 38 3.60 16.57 -5.29
C HIS A 38 4.28 17.82 -4.74
N ALA A 39 4.25 18.92 -5.50
CA ALA A 39 4.77 20.20 -5.05
C ALA A 39 4.06 20.68 -3.76
N GLU A 40 2.75 20.48 -3.65
CA GLU A 40 2.00 20.75 -2.41
C GLU A 40 2.48 19.87 -1.25
N ALA A 41 2.56 18.55 -1.46
CA ALA A 41 2.99 17.59 -0.43
C ALA A 41 4.42 17.89 0.07
N ARG A 42 5.35 18.20 -0.84
CA ARG A 42 6.72 18.63 -0.50
C ARG A 42 6.75 19.88 0.36
N ARG A 43 5.99 20.92 -0.02
CA ARG A 43 5.90 22.14 0.79
C ARG A 43 5.42 21.85 2.20
N ARG A 44 4.44 20.95 2.36
CA ARG A 44 3.92 20.56 3.68
C ARG A 44 5.00 19.89 4.54
N CYS A 45 5.80 18.98 3.97
CA CYS A 45 6.92 18.36 4.69
C CYS A 45 7.94 19.39 5.17
N ASN A 46 8.26 20.38 4.34
CA ASN A 46 9.21 21.44 4.70
C ASN A 46 8.71 22.33 5.85
N THR A 47 7.39 22.45 6.03
CA THR A 47 6.79 23.20 7.15
C THR A 47 6.75 22.44 8.48
N GLY A 48 7.26 21.20 8.53
CA GLY A 48 7.24 20.37 9.74
C GLY A 48 5.89 19.73 10.08
N ARG A 49 4.95 19.71 9.13
CA ARG A 49 3.69 18.95 9.26
C ARG A 49 3.94 17.49 8.90
N SER A 50 3.61 16.56 9.79
CA SER A 50 3.80 15.12 9.55
C SER A 50 2.84 14.55 8.51
N GLN A 51 1.58 15.02 8.52
CA GLN A 51 0.61 14.70 7.47
C GLN A 51 0.77 15.69 6.32
N THR A 52 1.02 15.18 5.12
CA THR A 52 1.25 16.01 3.94
C THR A 52 -0.06 16.57 3.42
N LEU A 53 -1.12 15.76 3.38
CA LEU A 53 -2.39 16.11 2.74
C LEU A 53 -3.56 15.43 3.45
N ASN A 54 -4.76 15.94 3.24
CA ASN A 54 -6.00 15.28 3.67
C ASN A 54 -6.32 14.02 2.83
N THR A 55 -5.46 13.67 1.87
CA THR A 55 -5.58 12.51 0.98
C THR A 55 -4.88 11.25 1.51
N GLY A 56 -4.13 11.35 2.63
CA GLY A 56 -3.57 10.21 3.36
C GLY A 56 -2.04 10.12 3.40
N GLY A 57 -1.30 11.01 2.74
CA GLY A 57 0.17 11.00 2.71
C GLY A 57 0.86 11.55 3.97
N TRP A 58 2.10 11.11 4.22
CA TRP A 58 2.91 11.45 5.41
C TRP A 58 4.36 11.75 5.06
N CYS A 59 5.08 12.58 5.80
CA CYS A 59 6.51 12.82 5.52
C CYS A 59 7.40 11.70 6.07
N ALA A 60 8.49 11.39 5.36
CA ALA A 60 9.47 10.35 5.70
C ALA A 60 10.68 10.89 6.49
N LEU A 61 11.19 12.09 6.16
CA LEU A 61 12.31 12.75 6.83
C LEU A 61 11.90 13.39 8.17
N PRO A 62 12.86 13.62 9.09
CA PRO A 62 12.74 13.07 10.42
C PRO A 62 11.79 13.82 11.31
N PHE A 63 11.32 13.04 12.28
CA PHE A 63 10.51 13.41 13.42
C PHE A 63 11.20 14.39 14.40
N ALA A 64 12.22 15.13 13.98
CA ALA A 64 12.94 16.09 14.81
C ALA A 64 12.14 17.37 15.13
N ARG A 65 11.02 17.62 14.44
CA ARG A 65 10.15 18.80 14.67
C ARG A 65 8.75 18.45 15.22
N TRP A 66 8.62 17.35 15.95
CA TRP A 66 7.33 16.94 16.52
C TRP A 66 6.93 17.86 17.68
N VAL A 67 6.09 18.85 17.38
CA VAL A 67 5.01 19.24 18.29
C VAL A 67 3.74 18.64 17.69
N ALA A 68 3.26 17.53 18.24
CA ALA A 68 2.13 16.79 17.70
C ALA A 68 0.87 17.67 17.57
N PRO A 69 0.39 18.01 16.34
CA PRO A 69 -0.89 18.72 16.18
C PRO A 69 -2.09 17.77 16.43
N GLY A 70 -1.86 16.45 16.42
CA GLY A 70 -2.88 15.43 16.66
C GLY A 70 -3.29 15.26 18.14
N CYS A 71 -2.61 15.91 19.09
CA CYS A 71 -3.06 15.97 20.47
C CYS A 71 -4.13 17.05 20.71
N ALA A 72 -4.37 17.97 19.76
CA ALA A 72 -5.29 19.09 19.98
C ALA A 72 -6.76 18.66 20.13
N TYR A 73 -7.19 17.54 19.54
CA TYR A 73 -8.57 17.06 19.68
C TYR A 73 -8.81 16.22 20.95
N LEU A 74 -7.74 15.71 21.59
CA LEU A 74 -7.77 15.03 22.91
C LEU A 74 -7.18 15.89 24.03
N ALA A 75 -6.80 17.13 23.72
CA ALA A 75 -6.16 18.09 24.63
C ALA A 75 -7.08 18.55 25.77
N LEU A 76 -8.37 18.23 25.71
CA LEU A 76 -9.25 18.52 26.84
C LEU A 76 -8.98 17.61 28.03
N HIS A 77 -8.48 16.36 27.88
CA HIS A 77 -8.50 15.40 29.01
C HIS A 77 -7.22 14.62 29.35
N SER A 78 -6.22 14.38 28.46
CA SER A 78 -4.89 13.85 28.90
C SER A 78 -3.86 13.71 27.75
N PRO A 79 -2.96 14.68 27.53
CA PRO A 79 -1.88 14.59 26.54
C PRO A 79 -0.93 13.40 26.75
N LEU A 80 -0.73 13.02 28.02
CA LEU A 80 0.16 11.92 28.42
C LEU A 80 -0.38 10.53 28.05
N ARG A 81 -1.71 10.34 27.97
CA ARG A 81 -2.29 9.03 27.57
C ARG A 81 -2.12 8.74 26.09
N CYS A 82 -2.23 9.75 25.23
CA CYS A 82 -2.04 9.59 23.78
C CYS A 82 -0.59 9.23 23.46
N LEU A 83 0.36 10.00 24.00
CA LEU A 83 1.78 9.73 23.85
C LEU A 83 2.19 8.39 24.46
N ARG A 84 1.66 8.03 25.64
CA ARG A 84 1.88 6.70 26.24
C ARG A 84 1.29 5.57 25.42
N LYS A 85 0.10 5.74 24.84
CA LYS A 85 -0.53 4.72 23.98
C LYS A 85 0.25 4.54 22.68
N MET A 86 0.64 5.63 22.01
CA MET A 86 1.44 5.54 20.79
C MET A 86 2.86 5.00 21.05
N ALA A 87 3.47 5.33 22.20
CA ALA A 87 4.74 4.74 22.63
C ALA A 87 4.59 3.26 23.02
N ALA A 88 3.50 2.89 23.71
CA ALA A 88 3.18 1.50 24.08
C ALA A 88 2.82 0.63 22.86
N ASP A 89 2.18 1.23 21.85
CA ASP A 89 1.88 0.60 20.55
C ASP A 89 3.13 0.59 19.62
N GLY A 90 4.27 1.09 20.09
CA GLY A 90 5.55 1.07 19.39
C GLY A 90 5.65 1.99 18.17
N LEU A 91 4.71 2.93 17.96
CA LEU A 91 4.65 3.79 16.77
C LEU A 91 5.84 4.75 16.60
N PHE A 92 6.74 4.85 17.58
CA PHE A 92 7.90 5.73 17.55
C PHE A 92 9.20 4.97 17.85
N GLY A 93 9.84 4.42 16.81
CA GLY A 93 11.24 4.02 16.85
C GLY A 93 12.19 5.18 16.51
N LYS A 94 13.49 4.96 16.64
CA LYS A 94 14.49 5.81 15.95
C LYS A 94 14.60 5.36 14.49
N GLU A 95 14.96 6.29 13.60
CA GLU A 95 15.42 5.91 12.27
C GLU A 95 16.55 4.89 12.41
N ARG A 96 16.53 3.87 11.57
CA ARG A 96 17.55 2.81 11.56
C ARG A 96 17.91 2.40 10.14
N THR A 97 19.13 1.92 9.98
CA THR A 97 19.56 1.25 8.75
C THR A 97 19.25 -0.23 8.85
N VAL A 98 18.55 -0.76 7.86
CA VAL A 98 18.31 -2.21 7.70
C VAL A 98 19.35 -2.75 6.73
N THR A 99 20.15 -3.72 7.17
CA THR A 99 21.14 -4.41 6.33
C THR A 99 20.56 -5.74 5.85
N LEU A 100 20.70 -6.01 4.56
CA LEU A 100 20.22 -7.22 3.90
C LEU A 100 21.34 -8.25 3.77
N PRO A 101 21.01 -9.56 3.73
CA PRO A 101 22.00 -10.64 3.67
C PRO A 101 23.03 -10.53 2.55
N ARG A 102 22.68 -10.00 1.37
CA ARG A 102 23.61 -9.85 0.24
C ARG A 102 24.28 -8.47 0.17
N GLY A 103 24.26 -7.72 1.26
CA GLY A 103 25.00 -6.45 1.39
C GLY A 103 24.23 -5.20 0.98
N GLY A 104 22.98 -5.33 0.51
CA GLY A 104 22.10 -4.17 0.33
C GLY A 104 21.71 -3.55 1.67
N ALA A 105 21.42 -2.25 1.69
CA ALA A 105 20.91 -1.60 2.89
C ALA A 105 19.97 -0.44 2.56
N PHE A 106 19.02 -0.16 3.45
CA PHE A 106 18.10 0.97 3.31
C PHE A 106 17.81 1.62 4.66
N ARG A 107 17.47 2.92 4.61
CA ARG A 107 17.04 3.67 5.80
C ARG A 107 15.56 3.42 6.05
N MET A 108 15.20 3.26 7.32
CA MET A 108 13.83 3.05 7.72
C MET A 108 13.41 3.99 8.85
N PRO A 109 12.34 4.78 8.66
CA PRO A 109 11.83 5.69 9.68
C PRO A 109 11.34 4.94 10.92
N GLY A 110 11.31 5.67 12.05
CA GLY A 110 10.88 5.12 13.34
C GLY A 110 9.45 4.56 13.37
N ALA A 111 8.56 5.12 12.57
CA ALA A 111 7.18 4.69 12.45
C ALA A 111 6.98 3.50 11.48
N HIS A 112 8.04 3.05 10.80
CA HIS A 112 7.99 1.94 9.86
C HIS A 112 8.49 0.63 10.49
N VAL A 113 8.04 -0.47 9.92
CA VAL A 113 8.47 -1.83 10.25
C VAL A 113 9.09 -2.50 9.02
N GLU A 114 9.97 -3.48 9.23
CA GLU A 114 10.57 -4.25 8.14
C GLU A 114 9.52 -5.04 7.36
N ALA A 115 9.83 -5.47 6.14
CA ALA A 115 8.92 -6.27 5.32
C ALA A 115 8.47 -7.55 6.05
N ASP A 116 7.18 -7.88 5.97
CA ASP A 116 6.65 -9.09 6.60
C ASP A 116 7.14 -10.34 5.87
N GLU A 117 7.74 -11.26 6.60
CA GLU A 117 8.40 -12.44 6.04
C GLU A 117 7.44 -13.33 5.24
N LEU A 118 6.21 -13.52 5.73
CA LEU A 118 5.23 -14.36 5.05
C LEU A 118 4.67 -13.69 3.79
N VAL A 119 4.56 -12.37 3.82
CA VAL A 119 4.18 -11.60 2.62
C VAL A 119 5.30 -11.67 1.60
N VAL A 120 6.57 -11.51 1.99
CA VAL A 120 7.74 -11.66 1.10
C VAL A 120 7.75 -13.05 0.44
N GLU A 121 7.60 -14.13 1.22
CA GLU A 121 7.52 -15.49 0.68
C GLU A 121 6.36 -15.63 -0.32
N GLY A 122 5.21 -15.05 0.01
CA GLY A 122 4.03 -15.03 -0.84
C GLY A 122 4.28 -14.34 -2.18
N LEU A 123 4.89 -13.15 -2.15
CA LEU A 123 5.24 -12.37 -3.34
C LEU A 123 6.30 -13.09 -4.19
N LEU A 124 7.31 -13.70 -3.57
CA LEU A 124 8.32 -14.50 -4.29
C LEU A 124 7.69 -15.70 -4.99
N LYS A 125 6.71 -16.37 -4.38
CA LYS A 125 5.97 -17.47 -5.01
C LYS A 125 5.08 -16.97 -6.15
N LEU A 126 4.33 -15.89 -5.95
CA LEU A 126 3.44 -15.30 -6.95
C LEU A 126 4.18 -14.81 -8.19
N THR A 127 5.36 -14.25 -8.01
CA THR A 127 6.19 -13.73 -9.11
C THR A 127 7.12 -14.76 -9.73
N ASN A 128 7.13 -15.99 -9.20
CA ASN A 128 7.97 -17.04 -9.74
C ASN A 128 7.38 -17.53 -11.07
N ARG A 129 8.11 -17.33 -12.17
CA ARG A 129 7.91 -18.12 -13.38
C ARG A 129 8.88 -19.30 -13.38
N GLN A 130 8.47 -20.41 -13.98
CA GLN A 130 9.43 -21.47 -14.31
C GLN A 130 10.37 -20.94 -15.41
N ALA A 131 11.67 -21.24 -15.29
CA ALA A 131 12.63 -20.95 -16.35
C ALA A 131 12.15 -21.58 -17.67
N PRO A 132 12.29 -20.92 -18.83
CA PRO A 132 13.16 -19.77 -19.15
C PRO A 132 12.49 -18.38 -19.06
N ALA A 133 11.33 -18.22 -18.40
CA ALA A 133 10.57 -16.98 -18.49
C ALA A 133 11.00 -15.89 -17.48
N THR A 134 10.87 -14.62 -17.90
CA THR A 134 11.20 -13.43 -17.11
C THR A 134 10.33 -13.33 -15.83
N PRO A 135 10.90 -12.89 -14.68
CA PRO A 135 10.12 -12.67 -13.46
C PRO A 135 8.97 -11.70 -13.69
N LEU A 136 7.84 -11.98 -13.05
CA LEU A 136 6.67 -11.09 -13.09
C LEU A 136 6.97 -9.77 -12.36
N SER A 137 6.39 -8.70 -12.89
CA SER A 137 6.54 -7.34 -12.40
C SER A 137 5.53 -6.97 -11.30
N ILE A 138 5.96 -6.16 -10.33
CA ILE A 138 5.13 -5.63 -9.25
C ILE A 138 5.14 -4.10 -9.28
N ASN A 139 3.96 -3.50 -9.21
CA ASN A 139 3.77 -2.13 -8.73
C ASN A 139 3.36 -2.18 -7.25
N ASP A 140 4.10 -1.50 -6.38
CA ASP A 140 3.84 -1.45 -4.93
C ASP A 140 3.29 -0.06 -4.56
N PHE A 141 1.99 0.00 -4.29
CA PHE A 141 1.22 1.21 -4.07
C PHE A 141 1.06 1.46 -2.57
N GLY A 142 1.74 2.49 -2.06
CA GLY A 142 1.98 2.73 -0.64
C GLY A 142 3.16 1.91 -0.14
N ALA A 143 4.27 1.96 -0.89
CA ALA A 143 5.47 1.17 -0.64
C ALA A 143 6.22 1.58 0.64
N GLY A 144 5.81 2.67 1.30
CA GLY A 144 6.59 3.33 2.34
C GLY A 144 7.96 3.68 1.79
N VAL A 145 9.00 3.18 2.46
CA VAL A 145 10.39 3.38 2.04
C VAL A 145 10.92 2.27 1.11
N GLY A 146 10.04 1.41 0.62
CA GLY A 146 10.36 0.35 -0.33
C GLY A 146 10.87 -0.93 0.31
N GLN A 147 10.55 -1.20 1.59
CA GLN A 147 11.10 -2.34 2.32
C GLN A 147 10.85 -3.70 1.63
N TYR A 148 9.70 -3.87 0.96
CA TYR A 148 9.42 -5.09 0.19
C TYR A 148 10.29 -5.18 -1.07
N GLY A 149 10.44 -4.09 -1.83
CA GLY A 149 11.31 -4.04 -3.02
C GLY A 149 12.75 -4.41 -2.70
N TYR A 150 13.31 -3.84 -1.62
CA TYR A 150 14.67 -4.13 -1.17
C TYR A 150 14.87 -5.62 -0.87
N VAL A 151 13.96 -6.22 -0.10
CA VAL A 151 14.03 -7.65 0.26
C VAL A 151 13.83 -8.55 -0.98
N LEU A 152 12.95 -8.18 -1.91
CA LEU A 152 12.74 -8.92 -3.15
C LEU A 152 13.99 -8.91 -4.04
N HIS A 153 14.64 -7.75 -4.23
CA HIS A 153 15.87 -7.65 -5.00
C HIS A 153 17.03 -8.41 -4.37
N ASP A 154 17.15 -8.39 -3.04
CA ASP A 154 18.17 -9.16 -2.31
C ASP A 154 17.97 -10.67 -2.53
N ARG A 155 16.76 -11.19 -2.33
CA ARG A 155 16.49 -12.64 -2.42
C ARG A 155 16.42 -13.17 -3.84
N ARG A 156 15.91 -12.36 -4.78
CA ARG A 156 15.80 -12.69 -6.19
C ARG A 156 16.27 -11.51 -7.04
N PRO A 157 17.57 -11.43 -7.34
CA PRO A 157 18.13 -10.49 -8.30
C PRO A 157 17.40 -10.60 -9.63
N GLY A 158 17.10 -9.46 -10.25
CA GLY A 158 16.30 -9.39 -11.48
C GLY A 158 14.78 -9.43 -11.26
N SER A 159 14.29 -9.46 -10.01
CA SER A 159 12.88 -9.16 -9.74
C SER A 159 12.53 -7.77 -10.29
N ARG A 160 11.36 -7.64 -10.92
CA ARG A 160 10.87 -6.39 -11.49
C ARG A 160 9.92 -5.74 -10.51
N TRP A 161 10.34 -4.65 -9.89
CA TRP A 161 9.54 -3.97 -8.87
C TRP A 161 9.64 -2.45 -9.04
N ALA A 162 8.52 -1.76 -8.85
CA ALA A 162 8.44 -0.30 -8.80
C ALA A 162 7.59 0.10 -7.59
N GLY A 163 8.13 0.97 -6.73
CA GLY A 163 7.46 1.44 -5.52
C GLY A 163 6.98 2.87 -5.64
N TYR A 164 5.79 3.12 -5.10
CA TYR A 164 5.15 4.42 -5.09
C TYR A 164 4.58 4.73 -3.71
N ASP A 165 4.73 5.97 -3.23
CA ASP A 165 4.20 6.38 -1.93
C ASP A 165 3.67 7.83 -1.93
N GLY A 166 2.70 8.11 -1.07
CA GLY A 166 2.08 9.44 -0.91
C GLY A 166 2.90 10.41 -0.06
N ALA A 167 4.06 9.97 0.42
CA ALA A 167 4.99 10.77 1.18
C ALA A 167 5.69 11.84 0.32
N GLY A 168 5.48 13.11 0.63
CA GLY A 168 5.91 14.24 -0.21
C GLY A 168 7.41 14.30 -0.45
N ASP A 169 8.20 13.89 0.54
CA ASP A 169 9.66 13.84 0.55
C ASP A 169 10.23 12.44 0.27
N ILE A 170 9.41 11.48 -0.19
CA ILE A 170 9.81 10.07 -0.28
C ILE A 170 11.00 9.84 -1.22
N GLU A 171 11.05 10.54 -2.34
CA GLU A 171 12.12 10.42 -3.31
C GLU A 171 13.45 10.89 -2.74
N GLU A 172 13.44 11.94 -1.92
CA GLU A 172 14.63 12.43 -1.23
C GLU A 172 15.05 11.44 -0.13
N TYR A 173 14.09 10.96 0.64
CA TYR A 173 14.33 9.98 1.70
C TYR A 173 14.97 8.70 1.15
N THR A 174 14.42 8.18 0.05
CA THR A 174 14.79 6.90 -0.56
C THR A 174 15.81 7.03 -1.68
N ARG A 175 16.33 8.24 -1.95
CA ARG A 175 17.25 8.54 -3.06
C ARG A 175 16.73 8.05 -4.42
N GLY A 176 15.44 8.29 -4.66
CA GLY A 176 14.74 7.93 -5.90
C GLY A 176 14.34 6.46 -6.03
N TYR A 177 14.53 5.64 -4.99
CA TYR A 177 14.12 4.23 -5.03
C TYR A 177 12.58 4.05 -5.01
N VAL A 178 11.88 4.96 -4.35
CA VAL A 178 10.41 5.06 -4.35
C VAL A 178 10.01 6.41 -4.93
N SER A 179 9.03 6.40 -5.85
CA SER A 179 8.50 7.60 -6.48
C SER A 179 7.27 8.14 -5.76
N TYR A 180 7.05 9.45 -5.83
CA TYR A 180 5.83 10.04 -5.29
C TYR A 180 4.60 9.66 -6.13
N PHE A 181 3.46 9.41 -5.47
CA PHE A 181 2.15 9.36 -6.12
C PHE A 181 1.03 9.91 -5.23
N ASP A 182 -0.21 9.97 -5.72
CA ASP A 182 -1.40 10.20 -4.89
C ASP A 182 -2.56 9.33 -5.42
N LEU A 183 -3.01 8.36 -4.62
CA LEU A 183 -4.09 7.43 -4.99
C LEU A 183 -5.46 8.11 -5.15
N THR A 184 -5.61 9.37 -4.72
CA THR A 184 -6.83 10.17 -4.89
C THR A 184 -6.95 10.85 -6.25
N LEU A 185 -5.90 10.76 -7.07
CA LEU A 185 -5.86 11.24 -8.45
C LEU A 185 -5.81 10.07 -9.44
N PRO A 186 -6.31 10.22 -10.68
CA PRO A 186 -6.09 9.21 -11.70
C PRO A 186 -4.59 9.11 -12.01
N LEU A 187 -4.03 7.92 -11.84
CA LEU A 187 -2.62 7.67 -12.15
C LEU A 187 -2.45 7.17 -13.59
N ALA A 188 -1.32 7.55 -14.18
CA ALA A 188 -0.88 7.21 -15.54
C ALA A 188 0.45 6.44 -15.54
N LEU A 189 0.67 5.64 -14.50
CA LEU A 189 1.86 4.82 -14.33
C LEU A 189 1.82 3.61 -15.27
N PRO A 190 2.96 3.00 -15.65
CA PRO A 190 2.98 1.74 -16.38
C PRO A 190 2.23 0.63 -15.64
N ARG A 191 1.61 -0.30 -16.39
CA ARG A 191 1.08 -1.53 -15.81
C ARG A 191 2.20 -2.48 -15.43
N ALA A 192 2.00 -3.18 -14.32
CA ALA A 192 2.77 -4.34 -13.92
C ALA A 192 1.92 -5.63 -14.04
N ASP A 193 2.53 -6.78 -13.83
CA ASP A 193 1.78 -8.04 -13.70
C ASP A 193 0.86 -7.99 -12.47
N TRP A 194 1.42 -7.56 -11.34
CA TRP A 194 0.74 -7.48 -10.07
C TRP A 194 0.78 -6.07 -9.50
N VAL A 195 -0.31 -5.67 -8.86
CA VAL A 195 -0.30 -4.53 -7.93
C VAL A 195 -0.30 -5.07 -6.51
N VAL A 196 0.55 -4.53 -5.65
CA VAL A 196 0.58 -4.77 -4.21
C VAL A 196 0.18 -3.47 -3.52
N SER A 197 -0.68 -3.54 -2.49
CA SER A 197 -0.98 -2.39 -1.63
C SER A 197 -1.31 -2.90 -0.23
N LEU A 198 -0.52 -2.54 0.77
CA LEU A 198 -0.56 -3.18 2.08
C LEU A 198 -0.71 -2.12 3.18
N GLU A 199 -1.88 -2.08 3.83
CA GLU A 199 -2.20 -1.12 4.90
C GLU A 199 -2.13 0.34 4.41
N VAL A 200 -2.91 0.64 3.36
CA VAL A 200 -2.90 1.95 2.66
C VAL A 200 -4.32 2.49 2.51
N ALA A 201 -5.24 1.64 2.04
CA ALA A 201 -6.58 2.06 1.67
C ALA A 201 -7.40 2.61 2.84
N GLU A 202 -7.12 2.18 4.06
CA GLU A 202 -7.73 2.69 5.28
C GLU A 202 -7.36 4.14 5.61
N HIS A 203 -6.25 4.65 5.07
CA HIS A 203 -5.78 6.02 5.25
C HIS A 203 -6.30 6.98 4.19
N VAL A 204 -6.86 6.46 3.10
CA VAL A 204 -7.43 7.27 2.02
C VAL A 204 -8.90 7.56 2.32
N PRO A 205 -9.36 8.84 2.34
CA PRO A 205 -10.74 9.17 2.65
C PRO A 205 -11.74 8.42 1.76
N ILE A 206 -12.89 8.04 2.34
CA ILE A 206 -13.93 7.26 1.66
C ILE A 206 -14.43 7.91 0.35
N ALA A 207 -14.40 9.24 0.27
CA ALA A 207 -14.75 10.00 -0.94
C ALA A 207 -13.82 9.70 -2.13
N HIS A 208 -12.59 9.25 -1.88
CA HIS A 208 -11.61 8.89 -2.90
C HIS A 208 -11.48 7.39 -3.12
N GLU A 209 -12.29 6.56 -2.45
CA GLU A 209 -12.21 5.11 -2.54
C GLU A 209 -12.32 4.60 -3.98
N GLN A 210 -13.25 5.14 -4.77
CA GLN A 210 -13.42 4.74 -6.16
C GLN A 210 -12.16 5.03 -6.99
N MET A 211 -11.47 6.14 -6.72
CA MET A 211 -10.24 6.48 -7.41
C MET A 211 -9.08 5.58 -6.99
N LEU A 212 -8.96 5.28 -5.70
CA LEU A 212 -8.00 4.29 -5.19
C LEU A 212 -8.21 2.94 -5.87
N VAL A 213 -9.44 2.43 -5.87
CA VAL A 213 -9.80 1.13 -6.46
C VAL A 213 -9.55 1.14 -7.97
N ARG A 214 -9.88 2.25 -8.65
CA ARG A 214 -9.53 2.46 -10.06
C ARG A 214 -8.04 2.36 -10.29
N ASN A 215 -7.22 2.98 -9.45
CA ASN A 215 -5.76 2.94 -9.60
C ASN A 215 -5.23 1.52 -9.41
N LEU A 216 -5.71 0.79 -8.40
CA LEU A 216 -5.36 -0.63 -8.23
C LEU A 216 -5.76 -1.44 -9.48
N HIS A 217 -6.98 -1.24 -10.00
CA HIS A 217 -7.53 -1.96 -11.14
C HIS A 217 -6.82 -1.65 -12.48
N ALA A 218 -6.47 -0.40 -12.72
CA ALA A 218 -5.90 0.06 -13.99
C ALA A 218 -4.44 -0.36 -14.18
N HIS A 219 -3.70 -0.67 -13.11
CA HIS A 219 -2.24 -0.82 -13.13
C HIS A 219 -1.73 -2.26 -12.98
N ASN A 220 -2.61 -3.27 -13.08
CA ASN A 220 -2.22 -4.69 -13.09
C ASN A 220 -2.73 -5.44 -14.32
N CYS A 221 -1.94 -6.41 -14.78
CA CYS A 221 -2.31 -7.36 -15.82
C CYS A 221 -2.92 -8.66 -15.27
N ARG A 222 -2.44 -9.14 -14.12
CA ARG A 222 -2.75 -10.46 -13.58
C ARG A 222 -3.54 -10.43 -12.28
N GLY A 223 -3.31 -9.46 -11.41
CA GLY A 223 -4.01 -9.43 -10.14
C GLY A 223 -3.50 -8.41 -9.13
N ILE A 224 -4.06 -8.52 -7.93
CA ILE A 224 -3.82 -7.60 -6.82
C ILE A 224 -3.54 -8.42 -5.55
N VAL A 225 -2.51 -8.02 -4.81
CA VAL A 225 -2.30 -8.43 -3.41
C VAL A 225 -2.61 -7.20 -2.55
N LEU A 226 -3.61 -7.31 -1.69
CA LEU A 226 -4.18 -6.17 -0.97
C LEU A 226 -4.25 -6.48 0.53
N SER A 227 -3.82 -5.55 1.38
CA SER A 227 -4.23 -5.54 2.78
C SER A 227 -4.95 -4.22 3.05
N TRP A 228 -6.20 -4.32 3.51
CA TRP A 228 -7.04 -3.18 3.85
C TRP A 228 -7.60 -3.40 5.24
N ALA A 229 -7.27 -2.51 6.17
CA ALA A 229 -7.63 -2.67 7.57
C ALA A 229 -9.16 -2.79 7.78
N CYS A 230 -9.56 -3.90 8.43
CA CYS A 230 -10.91 -4.15 8.93
C CYS A 230 -11.04 -3.86 10.44
N TYR A 231 -10.00 -3.30 11.05
CA TYR A 231 -9.88 -2.97 12.48
C TYR A 231 -9.52 -1.49 12.67
N GLY A 232 -9.70 -0.98 13.89
CA GLY A 232 -9.29 0.38 14.26
C GLY A 232 -7.78 0.55 14.30
N GLY A 233 -7.31 1.77 14.07
CA GLY A 233 -5.90 2.15 14.09
C GLY A 233 -5.75 3.66 13.87
N HIS A 234 -4.51 4.16 13.92
CA HIS A 234 -4.25 5.57 13.76
C HIS A 234 -4.61 6.04 12.34
N GLN A 235 -5.51 7.01 12.21
CA GLN A 235 -5.94 7.56 10.91
C GLN A 235 -6.52 6.52 9.94
N HIS A 236 -7.19 5.49 10.47
CA HIS A 236 -7.98 4.54 9.66
C HIS A 236 -9.36 5.15 9.35
N VAL A 237 -9.39 6.14 8.47
CA VAL A 237 -10.59 6.90 8.09
C VAL A 237 -11.52 6.16 7.13
N ASN A 238 -11.04 5.11 6.46
CA ASN A 238 -11.82 4.34 5.49
C ASN A 238 -11.64 2.83 5.69
N ARG A 239 -12.14 2.29 6.80
CA ARG A 239 -12.07 0.85 7.10
C ARG A 239 -13.14 0.09 6.34
N ARG A 240 -12.81 -1.10 5.83
CA ARG A 240 -13.75 -1.99 5.13
C ARG A 240 -13.68 -3.41 5.66
N SER A 241 -14.80 -4.13 5.63
CA SER A 241 -14.78 -5.57 5.91
C SER A 241 -14.20 -6.33 4.73
N ASN A 242 -13.65 -7.52 4.97
CA ASN A 242 -13.13 -8.35 3.89
C ASN A 242 -14.22 -8.73 2.90
N GLU A 243 -15.45 -8.96 3.36
CA GLU A 243 -16.60 -9.32 2.53
C GLU A 243 -16.93 -8.20 1.54
N TYR A 244 -16.87 -6.95 1.99
CA TYR A 244 -17.04 -5.78 1.12
C TYR A 244 -15.96 -5.72 0.04
N VAL A 245 -14.69 -5.83 0.45
CA VAL A 245 -13.55 -5.73 -0.48
C VAL A 245 -13.56 -6.87 -1.49
N VAL A 246 -13.88 -8.09 -1.05
CA VAL A 246 -14.04 -9.25 -1.95
C VAL A 246 -15.15 -9.00 -2.95
N ALA A 247 -16.35 -8.60 -2.50
CA ALA A 247 -17.47 -8.34 -3.41
C ALA A 247 -17.16 -7.23 -4.42
N LEU A 248 -16.44 -6.17 -3.99
CA LEU A 248 -16.02 -5.06 -4.84
C LEU A 248 -15.04 -5.52 -5.95
N PHE A 249 -14.02 -6.31 -5.62
CA PHE A 249 -13.09 -6.78 -6.65
C PHE A 249 -13.70 -7.88 -7.52
N GLU A 250 -14.58 -8.73 -6.99
CA GLU A 250 -15.30 -9.70 -7.82
C GLU A 250 -16.21 -9.01 -8.85
N SER A 251 -16.88 -7.91 -8.49
CA SER A 251 -17.68 -7.14 -9.45
C SER A 251 -16.81 -6.48 -10.54
N LEU A 252 -15.55 -6.17 -10.25
CA LEU A 252 -14.56 -5.66 -11.21
C LEU A 252 -13.88 -6.76 -12.06
N GLY A 253 -14.38 -7.99 -12.01
CA GLY A 253 -13.86 -9.10 -12.82
C GLY A 253 -12.62 -9.77 -12.23
N TYR A 254 -12.46 -9.74 -10.90
CA TYR A 254 -11.46 -10.55 -10.21
C TYR A 254 -12.07 -11.85 -9.66
N ARG A 255 -11.21 -12.78 -9.29
CA ARG A 255 -11.51 -13.96 -8.49
C ARG A 255 -10.70 -13.84 -7.20
N TYR A 256 -11.37 -13.91 -6.06
CA TYR A 256 -10.69 -14.00 -4.78
C TYR A 256 -9.98 -15.35 -4.64
N ASP A 257 -8.66 -15.34 -4.44
CA ASP A 257 -7.89 -16.56 -4.18
C ASP A 257 -7.79 -16.78 -2.66
N ARG A 258 -8.75 -17.56 -2.15
CA ARG A 258 -8.82 -17.94 -0.75
C ARG A 258 -7.60 -18.73 -0.30
N GLN A 259 -7.03 -19.59 -1.16
CA GLN A 259 -5.90 -20.44 -0.81
C GLN A 259 -4.63 -19.62 -0.67
N ALA A 260 -4.29 -18.79 -1.66
CA ALA A 260 -3.15 -17.88 -1.62
C ALA A 260 -3.26 -16.87 -0.47
N SER A 261 -4.46 -16.30 -0.26
CA SER A 261 -4.74 -15.41 0.86
C SER A 261 -4.48 -16.10 2.20
N HIS A 262 -5.02 -17.31 2.41
CA HIS A 262 -4.81 -18.06 3.64
C HIS A 262 -3.33 -18.45 3.84
N ALA A 263 -2.64 -18.81 2.76
CA ALA A 263 -1.23 -19.17 2.78
C ALA A 263 -0.30 -18.01 3.16
N MET A 264 -0.65 -16.77 2.81
CA MET A 264 0.10 -15.58 3.26
C MET A 264 -0.33 -15.06 4.64
N ARG A 265 -1.61 -15.23 4.99
CA ARG A 265 -2.14 -14.87 6.32
C ARG A 265 -1.55 -15.75 7.42
N ARG A 266 -1.47 -17.07 7.22
CA ARG A 266 -1.10 -18.09 8.23
C ARG A 266 -1.53 -17.73 9.67
N PRO A 267 -2.83 -17.52 9.94
CA PRO A 267 -3.30 -16.92 11.20
C PRO A 267 -2.87 -17.71 12.44
N ALA A 268 -2.92 -19.05 12.38
CA ALA A 268 -2.47 -19.91 13.48
C ALA A 268 -0.95 -19.78 13.76
N TYR A 269 -0.14 -19.59 12.71
CA TYR A 269 1.29 -19.37 12.88
C TYR A 269 1.57 -17.99 13.47
N ARG A 270 0.89 -16.94 12.97
CA ARG A 270 1.00 -15.58 13.53
C ARG A 270 0.58 -15.50 15.00
N ALA A 271 -0.46 -16.24 15.38
CA ALA A 271 -0.95 -16.32 16.77
C ALA A 271 0.06 -16.99 17.72
N ARG A 272 0.79 -18.01 17.26
CA ARG A 272 1.84 -18.70 18.06
C ARG A 272 3.11 -17.87 18.23
N LEU A 273 3.39 -17.00 17.26
CA LEU A 273 4.62 -16.21 17.22
C LEU A 273 4.57 -14.91 18.04
N GLU A 274 3.49 -14.68 18.80
CA GLU A 274 3.22 -13.43 19.52
C GLU A 274 3.59 -12.19 18.69
N ALA A 275 3.13 -12.11 17.42
CA ALA A 275 3.37 -11.01 16.47
C ALA A 275 4.39 -9.94 16.90
N ASN A 276 5.69 -10.27 16.88
CA ASN A 276 6.76 -9.45 17.44
C ASN A 276 7.68 -8.95 16.31
N ARG A 277 8.20 -7.73 16.45
CA ARG A 277 9.19 -7.15 15.53
C ARG A 277 10.42 -8.03 15.33
N SER A 278 10.77 -8.89 16.30
CA SER A 278 11.92 -9.79 16.24
C SER A 278 11.85 -10.85 15.13
N ASN A 279 10.64 -11.25 14.71
CA ASN A 279 10.46 -12.30 13.69
C ASN A 279 9.94 -11.78 12.34
N ARG A 280 9.73 -10.46 12.21
CA ARG A 280 9.16 -9.82 11.01
C ARG A 280 7.83 -10.46 10.57
N VAL A 281 6.98 -10.86 11.51
CA VAL A 281 5.65 -11.42 11.24
C VAL A 281 4.61 -10.63 12.05
N TYR A 282 3.77 -9.87 11.36
CA TYR A 282 2.84 -8.93 12.00
C TYR A 282 1.40 -9.41 12.07
N GLY A 283 0.75 -9.23 13.23
CA GLY A 283 -0.58 -9.81 13.49
C GLY A 283 -1.69 -9.26 12.59
N TRP A 284 -1.57 -8.03 12.11
CA TRP A 284 -2.60 -7.36 11.32
C TRP A 284 -2.86 -8.06 9.97
N PHE A 285 -1.81 -8.52 9.29
CA PHE A 285 -1.94 -9.27 8.04
C PHE A 285 -2.66 -10.62 8.20
N ALA A 286 -2.80 -11.16 9.43
CA ALA A 286 -3.59 -12.37 9.67
C ALA A 286 -5.05 -12.22 9.24
N ARG A 287 -5.55 -10.98 9.21
CA ARG A 287 -6.98 -10.65 9.06
C ARG A 287 -7.28 -9.95 7.74
N SER A 288 -6.45 -9.03 7.29
CA SER A 288 -6.75 -8.11 6.18
C SER A 288 -6.17 -8.51 4.82
N LEU A 289 -5.13 -9.35 4.76
CA LEU A 289 -4.44 -9.63 3.50
C LEU A 289 -5.26 -10.50 2.54
N MET A 290 -5.41 -10.10 1.29
CA MET A 290 -6.23 -10.75 0.27
C MET A 290 -5.45 -10.81 -1.05
N VAL A 291 -5.61 -11.91 -1.79
CA VAL A 291 -5.05 -12.11 -3.13
C VAL A 291 -6.20 -12.23 -4.12
N PHE A 292 -6.13 -11.46 -5.20
CA PHE A 292 -7.15 -11.41 -6.25
C PHE A 292 -6.51 -11.67 -7.61
N HIS A 293 -7.05 -12.62 -8.36
CA HIS A 293 -6.64 -12.87 -9.75
C HIS A 293 -7.61 -12.20 -10.70
N ARG A 294 -7.10 -11.41 -11.63
CA ARG A 294 -7.89 -10.81 -12.69
C ARG A 294 -8.35 -11.92 -13.65
N ARG A 295 -9.66 -12.00 -13.92
CA ARG A 295 -10.21 -13.05 -14.80
C ARG A 295 -9.85 -12.81 -16.26
N THR A 296 -9.88 -11.54 -16.68
CA THR A 296 -9.58 -11.14 -18.06
C THR A 296 -8.50 -10.06 -18.04
N ARG A 297 -7.40 -10.30 -18.75
CA ARG A 297 -6.30 -9.32 -18.88
C ARG A 297 -6.77 -8.12 -19.72
N PRO A 298 -6.38 -6.89 -19.36
CA PRO A 298 -6.72 -5.74 -20.17
C PRO A 298 -5.86 -5.70 -21.45
N PRO A 299 -6.28 -4.97 -22.50
CA PRO A 299 -5.49 -4.77 -23.71
C PRO A 299 -4.08 -4.23 -23.40
N GLY A 300 -3.08 -4.71 -24.13
CA GLY A 300 -1.67 -4.33 -23.95
C GLY A 300 -0.92 -5.14 -22.88
N CYS A 301 -1.58 -6.05 -22.17
CA CYS A 301 -0.92 -7.03 -21.31
C CYS A 301 -0.56 -8.27 -22.12
N VAL A 302 0.73 -8.44 -22.44
CA VAL A 302 1.23 -9.58 -23.22
C VAL A 302 1.20 -10.87 -22.36
N LEU A 303 0.92 -11.99 -23.00
CA LEU A 303 1.23 -13.32 -22.47
C LEU A 303 2.68 -13.62 -22.86
N ASP A 304 3.60 -13.58 -21.90
CA ASP A 304 4.74 -14.52 -21.97
C ASP A 304 4.30 -15.84 -21.37
#